data_AF-A0A830HWP4-F1
#
_entry.id   AF-A0A830HWP4-F1
#
_cell.length_a   1.000
_cell.length_b   1.000
_cell.length_c   1.000
_cell.angle_alpha   90.00
_cell.angle_beta   90.00
_cell.angle_gamma   90.00
#
_symmetry.space_group_name_H-M   'P 1'
#
loop_
_entity.id
_entity.type
_entity.pdbx_description
1 polymer ?
#
loop_
_entity_poly.entity_id
_entity_poly.type
_entity_poly.pdbx_seq_one_letter_code
_entity_poly.pdbx_strand_id
1 'polypeptide(L)'
;MAKLVANEEAQSWKEKEQAQGAQTSASADQTEEDAMPLYTQLACPPSTYPPKRYCDVTGFPAKYTDPATKIRYARANNYTAIRNMPKETADAWLALRGDVSNRLR
;
A
#
# COMPACT_ATOMS: atom_id res chain seq x y z
N MET A 1 -50.31 41.43 8.05
CA MET A 1 -49.57 40.38 7.32
C MET A 1 -48.12 40.27 7.84
N ALA A 2 -47.89 39.81 9.08
CA ALA A 2 -46.52 39.74 9.64
C ALA A 2 -46.32 38.77 10.82
N LYS A 3 -47.12 37.69 10.94
CA LYS A 3 -46.99 36.73 12.08
C LYS A 3 -46.93 35.25 11.67
N LEU A 4 -46.73 34.95 10.39
CA LEU A 4 -46.62 33.56 9.91
C LEU A 4 -45.18 33.17 9.52
N VAL A 5 -44.38 34.11 9.01
CA VAL A 5 -42.98 33.86 8.58
C VAL A 5 -42.07 33.49 9.77
N ALA A 6 -42.29 34.05 10.95
CA ALA A 6 -41.43 33.83 12.12
C ALA A 6 -41.55 32.43 12.74
N ASN A 7 -42.63 31.68 12.46
CA ASN A 7 -42.83 30.35 13.05
C ASN A 7 -42.07 29.26 12.26
N GLU A 8 -41.79 29.48 10.97
CA GLU A 8 -41.12 28.52 10.10
C GLU A 8 -39.61 28.52 10.33
N GLU A 9 -39.00 29.70 10.49
CA GLU A 9 -37.62 29.84 10.96
C GLU A 9 -37.45 29.21 12.34
N ALA A 10 -38.50 29.28 13.17
CA ALA A 10 -38.55 28.66 14.48
C ALA A 10 -38.72 27.12 14.46
N GLN A 11 -38.92 26.50 13.30
CA GLN A 11 -38.90 25.05 13.14
C GLN A 11 -37.58 24.56 12.54
N SER A 12 -36.95 25.37 11.68
CA SER A 12 -35.69 25.04 11.00
C SER A 12 -34.50 24.77 11.95
N TRP A 13 -34.38 25.50 13.05
CA TRP A 13 -33.33 25.26 14.07
C TRP A 13 -33.56 23.99 14.89
N LYS A 14 -34.83 23.67 15.24
CA LYS A 14 -35.17 22.42 15.94
C LYS A 14 -34.94 21.18 15.07
N GLU A 15 -35.21 21.31 13.78
CA GLU A 15 -34.98 20.24 12.79
C GLU A 15 -33.48 20.05 12.49
N LYS A 16 -32.68 21.13 12.52
CA LYS A 16 -31.21 21.05 12.45
C LYS A 16 -30.57 20.37 13.67
N GLU A 17 -31.10 20.60 14.88
CA GLU A 17 -30.65 19.89 16.09
C GLU A 17 -31.01 18.39 16.03
N GLN A 18 -32.19 18.04 15.53
CA GLN A 18 -32.59 16.63 15.35
C GLN A 18 -31.78 15.91 14.26
N ALA A 19 -31.43 16.58 13.17
CA ALA A 19 -30.56 16.02 12.13
C ALA A 19 -29.12 15.78 12.64
N GLN A 20 -28.62 16.60 13.57
CA GLN A 20 -27.29 16.43 14.18
C GLN A 20 -27.29 15.33 15.25
N GLY A 21 -28.39 15.13 15.99
CA GLY A 21 -28.53 14.05 16.97
C GLY A 21 -28.66 12.64 16.37
N ALA A 22 -29.06 12.52 15.10
CA ALA A 22 -29.22 11.23 14.42
C ALA A 22 -27.91 10.67 13.83
N GLN A 23 -26.83 11.47 13.79
CA GLN A 23 -25.52 11.03 13.27
C GLN A 23 -24.51 10.65 14.35
N THR A 24 -24.88 10.70 15.64
CA THR A 24 -23.98 10.36 16.77
C THR A 24 -24.34 9.07 17.51
N SER A 25 -25.22 8.23 16.96
CA SER A 25 -25.60 6.94 17.58
C SER A 25 -25.03 5.70 16.86
N ALA A 26 -23.92 5.83 16.14
CA ALA A 26 -23.26 4.72 15.43
C ALA A 26 -21.84 4.39 15.93
N SER A 27 -21.46 4.79 17.14
CA SER A 27 -20.19 4.34 17.76
C SER A 27 -20.15 4.56 19.28
N ALA A 28 -20.97 3.87 20.06
CA ALA A 28 -20.82 3.89 21.53
C ALA A 28 -21.48 2.71 22.25
N ASP A 29 -21.41 1.50 21.69
CA ASP A 29 -21.55 0.28 22.49
C ASP A 29 -20.61 -0.78 21.91
N GLN A 30 -19.32 -0.52 22.05
CA GLN A 30 -18.28 -1.51 21.77
C GLN A 30 -18.10 -2.33 23.04
N THR A 31 -18.77 -3.47 23.13
CA THR A 31 -18.37 -4.55 24.03
C THR A 31 -16.88 -4.84 23.79
N GLU A 32 -16.08 -4.90 24.86
CA GLU A 32 -14.63 -5.09 24.81
C GLU A 32 -14.17 -6.38 24.08
N GLU A 33 -15.11 -7.23 23.70
CA GLU A 33 -14.94 -8.43 22.89
C GLU A 33 -14.61 -8.14 21.41
N ASP A 34 -15.06 -7.02 20.83
CA ASP A 34 -14.73 -6.62 19.44
C ASP A 34 -13.33 -5.99 19.32
N ALA A 35 -12.68 -5.68 20.44
CA ALA A 35 -11.33 -5.12 20.49
C ALA A 35 -10.23 -6.20 20.47
N MET A 36 -10.59 -7.48 20.59
CA MET A 36 -9.60 -8.57 20.56
C MET A 36 -9.26 -8.96 19.11
N PRO A 37 -8.01 -8.78 18.65
CA PRO A 37 -7.62 -9.18 17.31
C PRO A 37 -7.78 -10.69 17.16
N LEU A 38 -8.53 -11.11 16.13
CA LEU A 38 -8.66 -12.52 15.79
C LEU A 38 -7.31 -13.06 15.35
N TYR A 39 -7.00 -14.32 15.70
CA TYR A 39 -5.75 -14.98 15.30
C TYR A 39 -5.48 -14.88 13.79
N THR A 40 -6.52 -14.93 12.96
CA THR A 40 -6.42 -14.84 11.49
C THR A 40 -6.11 -13.43 10.97
N GLN A 41 -6.25 -12.39 11.79
CA GLN A 41 -5.95 -11.00 11.44
C GLN A 41 -4.49 -10.64 11.77
N LEU A 42 -3.78 -11.48 12.54
CA LEU A 42 -2.39 -11.25 12.92
C LEU A 42 -1.47 -11.53 11.73
N ALA A 43 -0.94 -10.46 11.13
CA ALA A 43 0.12 -10.59 10.14
C ALA A 43 1.48 -10.85 10.82
N CYS A 44 2.34 -11.61 10.13
CA CYS A 44 3.72 -11.79 10.57
C CYS A 44 4.46 -10.44 10.57
N PRO A 45 5.26 -10.12 11.60
CA PRO A 45 6.10 -8.93 11.55
C PRO A 45 7.06 -8.97 10.36
N PRO A 46 7.43 -7.81 9.80
CA PRO A 46 8.40 -7.77 8.72
C PRO A 46 9.77 -8.27 9.19
N SER A 47 10.57 -8.80 8.26
CA SER A 47 11.94 -9.25 8.56
C SER A 47 12.84 -8.08 8.96
N THR A 48 13.46 -8.17 10.13
CA THR A 48 14.48 -7.21 10.59
C THR A 48 15.86 -7.48 9.97
N TYR A 49 16.13 -8.70 9.54
CA TYR A 49 17.44 -9.06 8.97
C TYR A 49 17.55 -8.58 7.52
N PRO A 50 18.67 -7.93 7.11
CA PRO A 50 18.85 -7.47 5.75
C PRO A 50 18.89 -8.65 4.76
N PRO A 51 18.13 -8.60 3.66
CA PRO A 51 18.08 -9.71 2.71
C PRO A 51 19.42 -9.86 1.98
N LYS A 52 19.86 -11.11 1.82
CA LYS A 52 21.01 -11.45 0.97
C LYS A 52 20.65 -11.20 -0.49
N ARG A 53 21.60 -10.64 -1.25
CA ARG A 53 21.41 -10.31 -2.66
C ARG A 53 22.07 -11.38 -3.53
N TYR A 54 21.29 -11.94 -4.44
CA TYR A 54 21.73 -12.94 -5.41
C TYR A 54 21.60 -12.38 -6.83
N CYS A 55 22.37 -12.95 -7.75
CA CYS A 55 22.31 -12.61 -9.16
C CYS A 55 21.04 -13.21 -9.76
N ASP A 56 20.28 -12.40 -10.49
CA ASP A 56 18.98 -12.81 -11.03
C ASP A 56 19.13 -13.92 -12.10
N VAL A 57 20.27 -13.99 -12.79
CA VAL A 57 20.53 -14.97 -13.87
C VAL A 57 21.15 -16.27 -13.35
N THR A 58 22.15 -16.17 -12.47
CA THR A 58 22.99 -17.33 -12.09
C THR A 58 22.82 -17.80 -10.64
N GLY A 59 22.10 -17.07 -9.79
CA GLY A 59 21.89 -17.43 -8.38
C GLY A 59 23.11 -17.29 -7.45
N PHE A 60 24.29 -16.90 -7.95
CA PHE A 60 25.46 -16.57 -7.13
C PHE A 60 25.24 -15.28 -6.31
N PRO A 61 25.92 -15.10 -5.16
CA PRO A 61 25.83 -13.86 -4.40
C PRO A 61 26.24 -12.65 -5.27
N ALA A 62 25.33 -11.68 -5.40
CA ALA A 62 25.54 -10.50 -6.24
C ALA A 62 26.07 -9.34 -5.40
N LYS A 63 27.27 -8.88 -5.75
CA LYS A 63 27.86 -7.67 -5.15
C LYS A 63 27.43 -6.39 -5.86
N TYR A 64 27.04 -6.48 -7.14
CA TYR A 64 26.81 -5.33 -8.00
C TYR A 64 25.40 -5.33 -8.61
N THR A 65 24.97 -4.15 -9.07
CA THR A 65 23.67 -3.92 -9.70
C THR A 65 23.86 -2.95 -10.86
N ASP A 66 23.28 -3.26 -12.02
CA ASP A 66 23.39 -2.40 -13.20
C ASP A 66 22.49 -1.15 -13.05
N PRO A 67 22.99 0.09 -13.24
CA PRO A 67 22.18 1.30 -13.10
C PRO A 67 21.08 1.45 -14.16
N ALA A 68 21.24 0.83 -15.34
CA ALA A 68 20.26 0.94 -16.43
C ALA A 68 19.08 -0.01 -16.22
N THR A 69 19.37 -1.29 -16.00
CA THR A 69 18.35 -2.35 -15.87
C THR A 69 17.97 -2.67 -14.42
N LYS A 70 18.74 -2.24 -13.42
CA LYS A 70 18.59 -2.60 -11.99
C LYS A 70 18.67 -4.11 -11.72
N ILE A 71 19.20 -4.90 -12.66
CA ILE A 71 19.46 -6.33 -12.50
C ILE A 71 20.74 -6.52 -11.68
N ARG A 72 20.72 -7.52 -10.79
CA ARG A 72 21.83 -7.85 -9.89
C ARG A 72 22.76 -8.86 -10.56
N TYR A 73 24.06 -8.63 -10.48
CA TYR A 73 25.07 -9.49 -11.10
C TYR A 73 26.30 -9.73 -10.21
N ALA A 74 26.99 -10.85 -10.47
CA ALA A 74 28.14 -11.29 -9.68
C ALA A 74 29.47 -11.26 -10.47
N ARG A 75 29.46 -11.58 -11.77
CA ARG A 75 30.66 -11.69 -12.62
C ARG A 75 30.55 -10.79 -13.86
N ALA A 76 31.68 -10.51 -14.49
CA ALA A 76 31.75 -9.70 -15.72
C ALA A 76 30.96 -10.30 -16.89
N ASN A 77 31.00 -11.63 -17.08
CA ASN A 77 30.22 -12.29 -18.14
C ASN A 77 28.71 -12.01 -18.03
N ASN A 78 28.18 -12.04 -16.81
CA ASN A 78 26.77 -11.74 -16.56
C ASN A 78 26.43 -10.30 -16.94
N TYR A 79 27.34 -9.35 -16.69
CA TYR A 79 27.12 -7.94 -17.04
C TYR A 79 27.00 -7.76 -18.56
N THR A 80 27.87 -8.39 -19.34
CA THR A 80 27.80 -8.36 -20.80
C THR A 80 26.48 -8.96 -21.30
N ALA A 81 26.03 -10.08 -20.74
CA ALA A 81 24.75 -10.69 -21.09
C ALA A 81 23.56 -9.76 -20.78
N ILE A 82 23.57 -9.11 -19.61
CA ILE A 82 22.52 -8.17 -19.19
C ILE A 82 22.46 -6.92 -20.07
N ARG A 83 23.58 -6.49 -20.66
CA ARG A 83 23.58 -5.36 -21.60
C ARG A 83 23.09 -5.71 -23.00
N ASN A 84 23.18 -6.98 -23.38
CA ASN A 84 22.78 -7.46 -24.70
C ASN A 84 21.32 -7.92 -24.74
N MET A 85 20.68 -8.13 -23.59
CA MET A 85 19.27 -8.54 -23.54
C MET A 85 18.32 -7.38 -23.82
N PRO A 86 17.15 -7.65 -24.42
CA PRO A 86 16.12 -6.63 -24.62
C PRO A 86 15.50 -6.20 -23.29
N LYS A 87 15.00 -4.96 -23.26
CA LYS A 87 14.40 -4.34 -22.06
C LYS A 87 13.21 -5.12 -21.52
N GLU A 88 12.38 -5.69 -22.39
CA GLU A 88 11.21 -6.49 -21.98
C GLU A 88 11.60 -7.70 -21.14
N THR A 89 12.68 -8.39 -21.53
CA THR A 89 13.20 -9.50 -20.74
C THR A 89 13.73 -9.00 -19.39
N ALA A 90 14.35 -7.82 -19.35
CA ALA A 90 14.87 -7.24 -18.11
C ALA A 90 13.74 -6.91 -17.13
N ASP A 91 12.64 -6.38 -17.66
CA ASP A 91 11.44 -6.09 -16.90
C ASP A 91 10.77 -7.37 -16.39
N ALA A 92 10.79 -8.46 -17.17
CA ALA A 92 10.32 -9.77 -16.73
C ALA A 92 11.14 -10.31 -15.54
N TRP A 93 12.47 -10.20 -15.58
CA TRP A 93 13.32 -10.59 -14.45
C TRP A 93 13.05 -9.77 -13.18
N LEU A 94 12.84 -8.46 -13.33
CA LEU A 94 12.49 -7.59 -12.20
C LEU A 94 11.11 -7.94 -11.62
N ALA A 95 10.14 -8.25 -12.48
CA ALA A 95 8.80 -8.65 -12.06
C ALA A 95 8.82 -9.94 -11.23
N LEU A 96 9.65 -10.93 -11.60
CA LEU A 96 9.85 -12.15 -10.83
C LEU A 96 10.41 -11.89 -9.43
N ARG A 97 11.29 -10.89 -9.29
CA ARG A 97 11.83 -10.46 -7.99
C ARG A 97 10.80 -9.72 -7.13
N GLY A 98 9.68 -9.29 -7.72
CA GLY A 98 8.73 -8.39 -7.10
C GLY A 98 9.16 -6.92 -7.13
N ASP A 99 10.19 -6.57 -7.90
CA ASP A 99 10.64 -5.19 -8.05
C ASP A 99 9.78 -4.45 -9.07
N VAL A 100 8.92 -3.56 -8.58
CA VAL A 100 7.92 -2.81 -9.39
C VAL A 100 8.49 -1.51 -9.96
N SER A 101 9.79 -1.46 -10.23
CA SER A 101 10.48 -0.18 -10.46
C SER A 101 10.25 0.46 -11.84
N ASN A 102 9.48 -0.19 -12.71
CA ASN A 102 9.22 0.24 -14.08
C ASN A 102 7.71 0.38 -14.41
N ARG A 103 6.82 0.34 -13.40
CA ARG A 103 5.35 0.49 -13.57
C ARG A 103 4.83 1.93 -13.45
N LEU A 104 5.70 2.91 -13.15
CA LEU A 104 5.32 4.31 -12.89
C LEU A 104 6.02 5.30 -13.85
N ARG A 105 6.25 4.92 -15.11
CA ARG A 105 6.81 5.80 -16.14
C ARG A 105 5.90 5.89 -17.35
#